data_AF-Q2SQ30-F1
#
_entry.id   AF-Q2SQ30-F1
#
_cell.length_a   1.000
_cell.length_b   1.000
_cell.length_c   1.000
_cell.angle_alpha   90.00
_cell.angle_beta   90.00
_cell.angle_gamma   90.00
#
_symmetry.space_group_name_H-M   'P 1'
#
loop_
_entity.id
_entity.type
_entity.pdbx_description
1 polymer ?
#
loop_
_entity_poly.entity_id
_entity_poly.type
_entity_poly.pdbx_seq_one_letter_code
_entity_poly.pdbx_strand_id
1 'polypeptide(L)'
;MLFRYERNIPAHAFTESAEALLRRNQTLPANTSALRQFHSSYRDVAAGDLYRLEYQADEGLRLLLNDQELSRLREEPLAHAYFGIWLGRRPFDEALKQRLLGLD
;
A
#
# COMPACT_ATOMS: atom_id res chain seq x y z
N MET A 1 8.46 2.80 -2.20
CA MET A 1 7.73 2.87 -3.48
C MET A 1 7.06 4.24 -3.59
N LEU A 2 7.08 4.88 -4.76
CA LEU A 2 6.48 6.19 -5.03
C LEU A 2 5.47 6.04 -6.18
N PHE A 3 4.28 6.58 -6.01
CA PHE A 3 3.20 6.58 -7.00
C PHE A 3 2.81 8.03 -7.31
N ARG A 4 2.93 8.42 -8.58
CA ARG A 4 2.44 9.70 -9.08
C ARG A 4 1.08 9.51 -9.73
N TYR A 5 0.12 10.34 -9.34
CA TYR A 5 -1.22 10.29 -9.90
C TYR A 5 -1.38 11.33 -11.01
N GLU A 6 -1.86 10.90 -12.15
CA GLU A 6 -2.16 11.76 -13.31
C GLU A 6 -3.63 12.19 -13.34
N ARG A 7 -4.43 11.74 -12.36
CA ARG A 7 -5.88 11.95 -12.29
C ARG A 7 -6.32 12.04 -10.83
N ASN A 8 -7.49 12.64 -10.63
CA ASN A 8 -8.12 12.66 -9.33
C ASN A 8 -8.62 11.25 -8.96
N ILE A 9 -8.36 10.81 -7.73
CA ILE A 9 -8.85 9.51 -7.21
C ILE A 9 -9.36 9.74 -5.80
N PRO A 10 -10.60 9.32 -5.49
CA PRO A 10 -11.15 9.48 -4.15
C PRO A 10 -10.53 8.47 -3.16
N ALA A 11 -10.46 8.85 -1.89
CA ALA A 11 -9.84 8.07 -0.81
C ALA A 11 -10.35 6.63 -0.73
N HIS A 12 -11.67 6.43 -0.88
CA HIS A 12 -12.31 5.11 -0.78
C HIS A 12 -11.79 4.13 -1.82
N ALA A 13 -11.44 4.60 -3.03
CA ALA A 13 -10.94 3.74 -4.09
C ALA A 13 -9.60 3.09 -3.70
N PHE A 14 -8.75 3.78 -2.93
CA PHE A 14 -7.51 3.22 -2.40
C PHE A 14 -7.76 2.13 -1.38
N THR A 15 -8.65 2.39 -0.42
CA THR A 15 -9.03 1.42 0.61
C THR A 15 -9.62 0.15 -0.01
N GLU A 16 -10.60 0.29 -0.90
CA GLU A 16 -11.25 -0.83 -1.59
C GLU A 16 -10.25 -1.63 -2.42
N SER A 17 -9.38 -0.95 -3.17
CA SER A 17 -8.37 -1.60 -3.99
C SER A 17 -7.33 -2.34 -3.14
N ALA A 18 -6.83 -1.73 -2.08
CA ALA A 18 -5.86 -2.35 -1.18
C ALA A 18 -6.46 -3.60 -0.53
N GLU A 19 -7.68 -3.52 0.01
CA GLU A 19 -8.35 -4.68 0.60
C GLU A 19 -8.55 -5.81 -0.41
N ALA A 20 -9.01 -5.49 -1.63
CA ALA A 20 -9.20 -6.47 -2.68
C ALA A 20 -7.88 -7.15 -3.08
N LEU A 21 -6.80 -6.39 -3.25
CA LEU A 21 -5.48 -6.90 -3.67
C LEU A 21 -4.79 -7.71 -2.58
N LEU A 22 -4.93 -7.32 -1.31
CA LEU A 22 -4.41 -8.09 -0.18
C LEU A 22 -5.11 -9.44 -0.05
N ARG A 23 -6.45 -9.47 -0.16
CA ARG A 23 -7.24 -10.71 -0.11
C ARG A 23 -6.91 -11.69 -1.24
N ARG A 24 -6.42 -11.20 -2.39
CA ARG A 24 -5.95 -12.07 -3.48
C ARG A 24 -4.70 -12.86 -3.09
N ASN A 25 -3.86 -12.31 -2.21
CA ASN A 25 -2.57 -12.91 -1.86
C ASN A 25 -2.62 -13.73 -0.58
N GLN A 26 -3.49 -13.38 0.37
CA GLN A 26 -3.59 -14.07 1.65
C GLN A 26 -4.94 -13.84 2.33
N THR A 27 -5.32 -14.79 3.19
CA THR A 27 -6.37 -14.54 4.16
C THR A 27 -5.84 -13.55 5.17
N LEU A 28 -6.42 -12.35 5.21
CA LEU A 28 -6.12 -11.39 6.24
C LEU A 28 -6.67 -11.90 7.58
N PRO A 29 -5.88 -11.98 8.66
CA PRO A 29 -6.43 -12.19 9.99
C PRO A 29 -7.49 -11.11 10.22
N ALA A 30 -8.58 -11.47 10.91
CA ALA A 30 -9.76 -10.61 11.09
C ALA A 30 -9.34 -9.14 11.24
N ASN A 31 -9.62 -8.36 10.18
CA ASN A 31 -9.09 -7.02 9.88
C ASN A 31 -8.59 -6.34 11.16
N THR A 32 -7.27 -6.35 11.43
CA THR A 32 -6.78 -5.83 12.72
C THR A 32 -7.11 -4.34 12.81
N SER A 33 -7.22 -3.81 14.03
CA SER A 33 -7.44 -2.37 14.23
C SER A 33 -6.37 -1.53 13.51
N ALA A 34 -5.13 -2.00 13.50
CA ALA A 34 -4.01 -1.35 12.83
C ALA A 34 -4.19 -1.26 11.30
N LEU A 35 -4.58 -2.36 10.64
CA LEU A 35 -4.81 -2.34 9.19
C LEU A 35 -5.99 -1.44 8.81
N ARG A 36 -7.07 -1.47 9.61
CA ARG A 36 -8.20 -0.54 9.41
C ARG A 36 -7.78 0.92 9.59
N GLN A 37 -6.98 1.22 10.61
CA GLN A 37 -6.46 2.57 10.84
C GLN A 37 -5.57 3.01 9.66
N PHE A 38 -4.72 2.12 9.16
CA PHE A 38 -3.89 2.37 7.99
C PHE A 38 -4.75 2.68 6.76
N HIS A 39 -5.76 1.86 6.43
CA HIS A 39 -6.66 2.13 5.32
C HIS A 39 -7.47 3.42 5.50
N SER A 40 -7.96 3.73 6.71
CA SER A 40 -8.71 4.96 6.97
C SER A 40 -7.89 6.24 6.78
N SER A 41 -6.56 6.13 6.71
CA SER A 41 -5.68 7.29 6.54
C SER A 41 -5.53 7.73 5.09
N TYR A 42 -6.00 6.93 4.12
CA TYR A 42 -6.05 7.35 2.73
C TYR A 42 -6.85 8.65 2.57
N ARG A 43 -6.42 9.48 1.62
CA ARG A 43 -7.01 10.77 1.28
C ARG A 43 -7.27 10.81 -0.22
N ASP A 44 -8.15 11.70 -0.62
CA ASP A 44 -8.35 12.03 -2.03
C ASP A 44 -7.01 12.51 -2.59
N VAL A 45 -6.71 12.12 -3.82
CA VAL A 45 -5.58 12.66 -4.58
C VAL A 45 -6.10 13.47 -5.75
N ALA A 46 -5.38 14.53 -6.08
CA ALA A 46 -5.50 15.27 -7.32
C ALA A 46 -4.41 14.83 -8.31
N ALA A 47 -4.58 15.20 -9.58
CA ALA A 47 -3.49 15.07 -10.55
C ALA A 47 -2.25 15.86 -10.09
N GLY A 48 -1.08 15.21 -10.11
CA GLY A 48 0.19 15.72 -9.63
C GLY A 48 0.61 15.18 -8.26
N ASP A 49 -0.33 14.69 -7.46
CA ASP A 49 -0.04 14.20 -6.10
C ASP A 49 0.81 12.93 -6.10
N LEU A 50 1.53 12.74 -4.98
CA LEU A 50 2.46 11.66 -4.76
C LEU A 50 2.10 10.87 -3.52
N TYR A 51 1.69 9.61 -3.69
CA TYR A 51 1.72 8.65 -2.58
C TYR A 51 3.09 8.00 -2.48
N ARG A 52 3.58 7.82 -1.26
CA ARG A 52 4.77 7.04 -0.97
C ARG A 52 4.48 5.99 0.10
N LEU A 53 4.97 4.79 -0.15
CA LEU A 53 5.04 3.70 0.82
C LEU A 53 6.50 3.42 1.12
N GLU A 54 6.89 3.60 2.38
CA GLU A 54 8.27 3.46 2.83
C GLU A 54 8.34 2.42 3.93
N TYR A 55 9.24 1.46 3.82
CA TYR A 55 9.46 0.47 4.85
C TYR A 55 10.85 0.63 5.45
N GLN A 56 10.90 0.63 6.77
CA GLN A 56 12.13 0.53 7.54
C GLN A 56 11.92 -0.55 8.59
N ALA A 57 12.91 -1.42 8.80
CA ALA A 57 12.78 -2.58 9.70
C ALA A 57 12.30 -2.18 11.12
N ASP A 58 12.82 -1.07 11.62
CA ASP A 58 12.59 -0.59 12.98
C ASP A 58 11.28 0.22 13.11
N GLU A 59 10.79 0.77 12.00
CA GLU A 59 9.64 1.68 11.98
C GLU A 59 8.36 1.08 11.36
N GLY A 60 8.49 -0.01 10.62
CA GLY A 60 7.41 -0.61 9.84
C GLY A 60 7.15 0.13 8.52
N LEU A 61 5.90 0.02 8.05
CA LEU A 61 5.46 0.60 6.78
C LEU A 61 4.79 1.97 7.00
N ARG A 62 5.29 3.02 6.37
CA ARG A 62 4.73 4.37 6.39
C ARG A 62 3.98 4.68 5.11
N LEU A 63 2.83 5.33 5.24
CA LEU A 63 2.08 5.93 4.14
C LEU A 63 2.26 7.45 4.18
N LEU A 64 2.75 8.02 3.09
CA LEU A 64 2.92 9.47 2.95
C LEU A 64 2.16 9.97 1.72
N LEU A 65 1.56 11.16 1.83
CA LEU A 65 1.02 11.91 0.70
C LEU A 65 1.73 13.25 0.63
N ASN A 66 2.38 13.56 -0.50
CA ASN A 66 3.13 14.80 -0.70
C ASN A 66 4.08 15.12 0.49
N ASP A 67 4.89 14.12 0.86
CA ASP A 67 5.85 14.16 1.98
C ASP A 67 5.26 14.26 3.40
N GLN A 68 3.94 14.31 3.53
CA GLN A 68 3.27 14.24 4.83
C GLN A 68 2.92 12.80 5.19
N GLU A 69 3.45 12.30 6.32
CA GLU A 69 3.05 11.00 6.88
C GLU A 69 1.57 11.02 7.31
N LEU A 70 0.78 10.10 6.75
CA LEU A 70 -0.63 9.92 7.05
C LEU A 70 -0.87 8.79 8.04
N SER A 71 -0.08 7.71 7.95
CA SER A 71 -0.18 6.56 8.85
C SER A 71 1.06 5.69 8.80
N ARG A 72 1.14 4.78 9.77
CA ARG A 72 2.22 3.83 9.94
C ARG A 72 1.68 2.50 10.47
N LEU A 73 2.11 1.41 9.84
CA LEU A 73 1.81 0.04 10.22
C LEU A 73 3.07 -0.59 10.81
N ARG A 74 3.11 -0.73 12.15
CA ARG A 74 4.30 -1.17 12.89
C ARG A 74 4.37 -2.68 13.08
N GLU A 75 3.22 -3.35 12.98
CA GLU A 75 3.14 -4.80 13.07
C GLU A 75 3.84 -5.41 11.85
N GLU A 76 5.06 -5.91 12.06
CA GLU A 76 5.93 -6.43 11.00
C GLU A 76 5.25 -7.47 10.10
N PRO A 77 4.49 -8.45 10.63
CA PRO A 77 3.73 -9.38 9.78
C PRO A 77 2.70 -8.69 8.87
N LEU A 78 2.06 -7.60 9.32
CA LEU A 78 1.09 -6.85 8.52
C LEU A 78 1.79 -5.94 7.51
N ALA A 79 2.90 -5.30 7.90
CA ALA A 79 3.71 -4.48 7.01
C ALA A 79 4.27 -5.32 5.85
N HIS A 80 4.76 -6.53 6.13
CA HIS A 80 5.22 -7.47 5.10
C HIS A 80 4.09 -7.96 4.21
N ALA A 81 2.97 -8.36 4.81
CA ALA A 81 1.76 -8.74 4.08
C ALA A 81 1.30 -7.66 3.10
N TYR A 82 1.46 -6.39 3.49
CA TYR A 82 1.07 -5.25 2.65
C TYR A 82 1.80 -5.22 1.30
N PHE A 83 3.09 -5.56 1.31
CA PHE A 83 3.88 -5.68 0.08
C PHE A 83 3.42 -6.80 -0.85
N GLY A 84 2.58 -7.73 -0.35
CA GLY A 84 1.91 -8.73 -1.17
C GLY A 84 1.10 -8.14 -2.33
N ILE A 85 0.66 -6.88 -2.23
CA ILE A 85 0.01 -6.15 -3.33
C ILE A 85 0.91 -6.13 -4.58
N TRP A 86 2.22 -5.95 -4.44
CA TRP A 86 3.15 -5.85 -5.57
C TRP A 86 4.06 -7.07 -5.74
N LEU A 87 4.46 -7.69 -4.63
CA LEU A 87 5.46 -8.76 -4.61
C LEU A 87 4.86 -10.14 -4.34
N GLY A 88 3.55 -10.20 -4.07
CA GLY A 88 2.85 -11.44 -3.74
C GLY A 88 2.72 -12.41 -4.92
N ARG A 89 2.05 -13.54 -4.68
CA ARG A 89 1.80 -14.59 -5.69
C ARG A 89 0.76 -14.18 -6.75
N ARG A 90 -0.15 -13.27 -6.40
CA ARG A 90 -1.18 -12.70 -7.26
C ARG A 90 -1.06 -11.17 -7.20
N PRO A 91 0.02 -10.59 -7.75
CA PRO A 91 0.30 -9.17 -7.62
C PRO A 91 -0.73 -8.32 -8.37
N PHE A 92 -0.72 -7.02 -8.10
CA PHE A 92 -1.44 -6.01 -8.84
C PHE A 92 -1.10 -6.04 -10.33
N ASP A 93 0.18 -6.20 -10.64
CA ASP A 93 0.71 -6.25 -12.00
C ASP A 93 1.99 -7.12 -12.02
N GLU A 94 2.02 -8.13 -12.89
CA GLU A 94 3.15 -9.08 -12.99
C GLU A 94 4.41 -8.41 -13.57
N ALA A 95 4.26 -7.53 -14.56
CA ALA A 95 5.41 -6.84 -15.13
C ALA A 95 6.04 -5.90 -14.10
N LEU A 96 5.23 -5.16 -13.35
CA LEU A 96 5.72 -4.34 -12.23
C LEU A 96 6.44 -5.18 -11.19
N LYS A 97 5.94 -6.38 -10.86
CA LYS A 97 6.63 -7.29 -9.94
C LYS A 97 8.02 -7.66 -10.45
N GLN A 98 8.16 -8.05 -11.73
CA GLN A 98 9.47 -8.35 -12.32
C GLN A 98 10.42 -7.15 -12.20
N ARG A 99 9.92 -5.94 -12.53
CA ARG A 99 10.66 -4.67 -12.38
C ARG A 99 11.16 -4.38 -10.98
N LEU A 100 10.33 -4.67 -9.97
CA LEU A 100 10.70 -4.49 -8.57
C LEU A 100 11.70 -5.54 -8.08
N LEU A 101 11.75 -6.70 -8.72
CA LEU A 101 12.69 -7.78 -8.42
C LEU A 101 13.98 -7.71 -9.25
N GLY A 102 14.07 -6.80 -10.23
CA GLY A 102 15.21 -6.67 -11.14
C GLY A 102 15.36 -7.87 -12.09
N LEU A 103 14.22 -8.39 -12.57
CA LEU A 103 14.14 -9.58 -13.42
C LEU A 103 13.81 -9.26 -14.89
N ASP A 104 13.83 -7.97 -15.23
CA ASP A 104 13.49 -7.33 -16.50
C ASP A 104 14.73 -6.91 -17.31
#